data_AF-A0A897NVA6-F1
#
_entry.id   AF-A0A897NVA6-F1
#
_cell.length_a   1.000
_cell.length_b   1.000
_cell.length_c   1.000
_cell.angle_alpha   90.00
_cell.angle_beta   90.00
_cell.angle_gamma   90.00
#
_symmetry.space_group_name_H-M   'P 1'
#
loop_
_entity.id
_entity.type
_entity.pdbx_description
1 polymer ?
#
loop_
_entity_poly.entity_id
_entity_poly.type
_entity_poly.pdbx_seq_one_letter_code
_entity_poly.pdbx_strand_id
1 'polypeptide(L)'
;MLADIESYLWGVLVVALLSDVVLTGYGLQHGLSEGNPAMRLAVDAAGIVALLGAKLAALGFGVAVRRDLDDRGAVVPLGLAIPWVGAATVNAVLIL
;
A
#
# COMPACT_ATOMS: atom_id res chain seq x y z
N MET A 1 -7.67 -5.02 23.91
CA MET A 1 -8.01 -3.69 23.37
C MET A 1 -6.96 -3.17 22.38
N LEU A 2 -5.72 -2.86 22.79
CA LEU A 2 -4.69 -2.39 21.82
C LEU A 2 -4.28 -3.46 20.80
N ALA A 3 -4.11 -4.72 21.23
CA ALA A 3 -3.79 -5.83 20.34
C ALA A 3 -4.90 -6.12 19.31
N ASP A 4 -6.16 -5.92 19.69
CA ASP A 4 -7.30 -6.08 18.77
C ASP A 4 -7.27 -4.99 17.69
N ILE A 5 -7.10 -3.73 18.10
CA ILE A 5 -6.97 -2.58 17.18
C ILE A 5 -5.81 -2.79 16.21
N GLU A 6 -4.65 -3.24 16.72
CA GLU A 6 -3.51 -3.53 15.88
C GLU A 6 -3.83 -4.59 14.81
N SER A 7 -4.47 -5.69 15.20
CA SER A 7 -4.88 -6.75 14.27
C SER A 7 -5.84 -6.24 13.20
N TYR A 8 -6.80 -5.39 13.57
CA TYR A 8 -7.68 -4.71 12.62
C TYR A 8 -6.90 -3.80 11.67
N LEU A 9 -5.92 -3.04 12.15
CA LEU A 9 -5.10 -2.16 11.31
C LEU A 9 -4.26 -2.95 10.30
N TRP A 10 -3.73 -4.12 10.68
CA TRP A 10 -3.08 -5.02 9.73
C TRP A 10 -4.05 -5.53 8.67
N GLY A 11 -5.28 -5.87 9.05
CA GLY A 11 -6.34 -6.24 8.10
C GLY A 11 -6.66 -5.11 7.12
N VAL A 12 -6.87 -3.89 7.63
CA VAL A 12 -7.09 -2.69 6.80
C VAL A 12 -5.91 -2.44 5.87
N LEU A 13 -4.68 -2.60 6.36
CA LEU A 13 -3.47 -2.44 5.57
C LEU A 13 -3.43 -3.40 4.39
N VAL A 14 -3.76 -4.68 4.61
CA VAL A 14 -3.81 -5.70 3.54
C VAL A 14 -4.88 -5.36 2.52
N VAL A 15 -6.07 -4.96 2.97
CA VAL A 15 -7.15 -4.54 2.06
C VAL A 15 -6.73 -3.31 1.25
N ALA A 16 -6.13 -2.30 1.88
CA ALA A 16 -5.63 -1.10 1.21
C ALA A 16 -4.54 -1.43 0.19
N LEU A 17 -3.62 -2.34 0.54
CA LEU A 17 -2.58 -2.84 -0.37
C LEU A 17 -3.20 -3.44 -1.63
N LEU A 18 -4.16 -4.37 -1.45
CA LEU A 18 -4.81 -5.05 -2.57
C LEU A 18 -5.61 -4.08 -3.44
N SER A 19 -6.42 -3.22 -2.82
CA SER A 19 -7.19 -2.20 -3.52
C SER A 19 -6.30 -1.28 -4.34
N ASP A 20 -5.19 -0.81 -3.77
CA ASP A 20 -4.26 0.07 -4.48
C ASP A 20 -3.63 -0.62 -5.69
N VAL A 21 -3.19 -1.88 -5.56
CA VAL A 21 -2.61 -2.63 -6.70
C VAL A 21 -3.65 -2.87 -7.80
N VAL A 22 -4.87 -3.27 -7.43
CA VAL A 22 -5.94 -3.52 -8.40
C VAL A 22 -6.32 -2.24 -9.13
N LEU A 23 -6.53 -1.14 -8.40
CA LEU A 23 -6.93 0.13 -8.99
C LEU A 23 -5.81 0.73 -9.84
N THR A 24 -4.56 0.74 -9.38
CA THR A 24 -3.43 1.20 -10.21
C THR A 24 -3.29 0.35 -11.47
N GLY A 25 -3.38 -0.98 -11.34
CA GLY A 25 -3.34 -1.88 -12.49
C GLY A 25 -4.47 -1.61 -13.49
N TYR A 26 -5.69 -1.39 -13.00
CA TYR A 26 -6.84 -1.05 -13.83
C TYR A 26 -6.67 0.30 -14.52
N GLY A 27 -6.24 1.33 -13.79
CA GLY A 27 -5.99 2.67 -14.33
C GLY A 27 -4.94 2.66 -15.43
N LEU A 28 -3.83 1.96 -15.23
CA LEU A 28 -2.78 1.80 -16.24
C LEU A 28 -3.31 1.13 -17.52
N GLN A 29 -4.16 0.11 -17.39
CA GLN A 29 -4.82 -0.53 -18.54
C GLN A 29 -5.77 0.40 -19.29
N HIS A 30 -6.32 1.42 -18.63
CA HIS A 30 -7.24 2.40 -19.19
C HIS A 30 -6.53 3.71 -19.61
N GLY A 31 -5.19 3.72 -19.67
CA GLY A 31 -4.41 4.85 -20.15
C GLY A 31 -4.12 5.94 -19.12
N LEU A 32 -4.46 5.72 -17.84
CA LEU A 32 -3.97 6.57 -16.76
C LEU A 32 -2.47 6.34 -16.57
N SER A 33 -1.78 7.37 -16.10
CA SER A 33 -0.33 7.31 -15.87
C SER A 33 -0.05 7.34 -14.37
N GLU A 34 0.90 6.50 -13.93
CA GLU A 34 1.33 6.45 -12.53
C GLU A 34 1.87 7.81 -12.07
N GLY A 35 1.27 8.41 -11.05
CA GLY A 35 1.60 9.76 -10.59
C GLY A 35 2.99 9.85 -9.94
N ASN A 36 3.47 8.75 -9.37
CA ASN A 36 4.80 8.69 -8.76
C ASN A 36 5.89 8.45 -9.83
N PRO A 37 6.83 9.40 -10.07
CA PRO A 37 7.83 9.25 -11.13
C PRO A 37 8.74 8.03 -10.95
N ALA A 38 9.12 7.72 -9.70
CA ALA A 38 9.97 6.56 -9.41
C ALA A 38 9.20 5.25 -9.64
N MET A 39 7.92 5.21 -9.24
CA MET A 39 7.08 4.03 -9.47
C MET A 39 6.78 3.84 -10.95
N ARG A 40 6.58 4.94 -11.69
CA ARG A 40 6.37 4.91 -13.14
C ARG A 40 7.55 4.25 -13.84
N LEU A 41 8.78 4.67 -13.54
CA LEU A 41 9.99 4.03 -14.10
C LEU A 41 10.09 2.55 -13.75
N ALA A 42 9.72 2.18 -12.52
CA ALA A 42 9.75 0.79 -12.09
C ALA A 42 8.69 -0.06 -12.81
N VAL A 43 7.48 0.49 -13.00
CA VAL A 43 6.38 -0.15 -13.73
C VAL A 43 6.71 -0.24 -15.23
N ASP A 44 7.36 0.76 -15.83
CA ASP A 44 7.81 0.68 -17.22
C ASP A 44 8.85 -0.44 -17.42
N ALA A 45 9.68 -0.71 -16.41
CA ALA A 45 10.71 -1.74 -16.47
C ALA A 45 10.21 -3.16 -16.14
N ALA A 46 9.29 -3.31 -15.18
CA ALA A 46 8.89 -4.61 -14.63
C ALA A 46 7.36 -4.80 -14.51
N GLY A 47 6.57 -3.89 -15.06
CA GLY A 47 5.11 -3.92 -15.01
C GLY A 47 4.56 -3.77 -13.59
N ILE A 48 3.34 -4.26 -13.39
CA ILE A 48 2.64 -4.19 -12.09
C ILE A 48 3.37 -4.96 -10.97
N VAL A 49 4.27 -5.88 -11.32
CA VAL A 49 5.10 -6.62 -10.36
C VAL A 49 6.03 -5.68 -9.60
N ALA A 50 6.47 -4.57 -10.21
CA ALA A 50 7.25 -3.54 -9.53
C ALA A 50 6.48 -2.92 -8.34
N LEU A 51 5.20 -2.60 -8.55
CA LEU A 51 4.33 -2.03 -7.53
C LEU A 51 4.10 -3.02 -6.38
N LEU A 52 3.84 -4.29 -6.71
CA LEU A 52 3.72 -5.37 -5.73
C LEU A 52 5.01 -5.54 -4.92
N GLY A 53 6.16 -5.58 -5.59
CA GLY A 53 7.46 -5.71 -4.95
C GLY A 53 7.74 -4.57 -3.98
N ALA A 54 7.47 -3.32 -4.38
CA ALA A 54 7.63 -2.15 -3.52
C ALA A 54 6.73 -2.20 -2.28
N LYS A 55 5.47 -2.60 -2.45
CA LYS A 55 4.50 -2.75 -1.34
C LYS A 55 4.91 -3.86 -0.38
N LEU A 56 5.34 -5.01 -0.90
CA LEU A 56 5.81 -6.13 -0.07
C LEU A 56 7.11 -5.79 0.66
N ALA A 57 8.03 -5.04 0.03
CA ALA A 57 9.24 -4.55 0.68
C ALA A 57 8.90 -3.59 1.84
N ALA A 58 8.00 -2.63 1.60
CA ALA A 58 7.53 -1.71 2.64
C ALA A 58 6.79 -2.44 3.78
N LEU A 59 5.95 -3.42 3.44
CA LEU A 59 5.26 -4.27 4.42
C LEU A 59 6.25 -5.08 5.26
N GLY A 60 7.22 -5.72 4.62
CA GLY A 60 8.27 -6.50 5.30
C GLY A 60 9.12 -5.64 6.23
N PHE A 61 9.50 -4.43 5.78
CA PHE A 61 10.18 -3.45 6.61
C PHE A 61 9.31 -3.02 7.80
N GLY A 62 8.03 -2.74 7.57
CA GLY A 62 7.08 -2.43 8.64
C GLY A 62 6.98 -3.55 9.68
N VAL A 63 6.84 -4.80 9.24
CA VAL A 63 6.83 -5.98 10.13
C VAL A 63 8.13 -6.08 10.93
N ALA A 64 9.29 -5.80 10.34
CA ALA A 64 10.56 -5.75 11.05
C ALA A 64 10.55 -4.66 12.14
N VAL A 65 10.21 -3.41 11.78
CA VAL A 65 10.12 -2.29 12.72
C VAL A 65 9.11 -2.56 13.84
N ARG A 66 7.99 -3.22 13.53
CA ARG A 66 6.98 -3.60 14.53
C ARG A 66 7.57 -4.49 15.63
N ARG A 67 8.54 -5.36 15.33
CA ARG A 67 9.16 -6.26 16.32
C ARG A 67 10.00 -5.51 17.34
N ASP A 68 10.54 -4.37 16.97
CA ASP A 68 11.35 -3.51 17.84
C ASP A 68 10.51 -2.50 18.64
N LEU A 69 9.19 -2.50 18.43
CA LEU A 69 8.25 -1.64 19.13
C LEU A 69 7.45 -2.45 20.14
N ASP A 70 7.44 -1.98 21.38
CA ASP A 70 6.62 -2.54 22.46
C ASP A 70 5.12 -2.21 22.23
N ASP A 71 4.49 -1.49 23.15
CA ASP A 71 3.05 -1.16 23.10
C ASP A 71 2.65 -0.21 21.96
N ARG A 72 3.62 0.30 21.20
CA ARG A 72 3.42 1.25 20.08
C ARG A 72 3.30 0.58 18.72
N GLY A 73 3.20 -0.75 18.70
CA GLY A 73 3.16 -1.53 17.47
C GLY A 73 2.11 -1.12 16.45
N ALA A 74 0.94 -0.68 16.92
CA ALA A 74 -0.17 -0.22 16.07
C ALA A 74 0.18 0.97 15.16
N VAL A 75 1.21 1.76 15.48
CA VAL A 75 1.65 2.90 14.64
C VAL A 75 2.17 2.44 13.28
N VAL A 76 2.74 1.23 13.20
CA VAL A 76 3.29 0.68 11.96
C VAL A 76 2.21 0.44 10.90
N PRO A 77 1.18 -0.40 11.14
CA PRO A 77 0.15 -0.60 10.13
C PRO A 77 -0.66 0.66 9.87
N LEU A 78 -0.83 1.55 10.86
CA LEU A 78 -1.44 2.87 10.66
C LEU A 78 -0.66 3.74 9.67
N GLY A 79 0.64 3.89 9.88
CA GLY A 79 1.52 4.70 9.06
C GLY A 79 1.62 4.19 7.62
N LEU A 80 1.55 2.87 7.42
CA LEU A 80 1.51 2.26 6.09
C LEU A 80 0.12 2.37 5.43
N ALA A 81 -0.96 2.21 6.21
CA ALA A 81 -2.32 2.18 5.67
C ALA A 81 -2.78 3.56 5.20
N ILE A 82 -2.47 4.64 5.94
CA ILE A 82 -2.88 6.01 5.59
C ILE A 82 -2.53 6.39 4.13
N PRO A 83 -1.26 6.32 3.69
CA PRO A 83 -0.91 6.70 2.33
C PRO A 83 -1.52 5.75 1.28
N TRP A 84 -1.65 4.45 1.58
CA TRP A 84 -2.20 3.48 0.61
C TRP A 84 -3.72 3.60 0.46
N VAL A 85 -4.45 3.88 1.54
CA VAL A 85 -5.88 4.21 1.46
C VAL A 85 -6.07 5.50 0.67
N GLY A 86 -5.22 6.51 0.91
CA GLY A 86 -5.24 7.76 0.14
C GLY A 86 -5.05 7.50 -1.37
N ALA A 87 -4.00 6.77 -1.74
CA ALA A 87 -3.72 6.41 -3.13
C ALA A 87 -4.86 5.60 -3.77
N ALA A 88 -5.36 4.56 -3.08
CA ALA A 88 -6.48 3.77 -3.56
C ALA A 88 -7.76 4.61 -3.74
N THR A 89 -8.02 5.56 -2.83
CA THR A 89 -9.18 6.47 -2.96
C THR A 89 -9.04 7.37 -4.18
N VAL A 90 -7.85 7.96 -4.38
CA VAL A 90 -7.58 8.79 -5.57
C VAL A 90 -7.75 7.97 -6.85
N ASN A 91 -7.20 6.77 -6.90
CA ASN A 91 -7.35 5.89 -8.06
C ASN A 91 -8.80 5.51 -8.30
N ALA A 92 -9.56 5.17 -7.26
CA ALA A 92 -10.99 4.88 -7.37
C ALA A 92 -11.77 6.08 -7.95
N VAL A 93 -11.50 7.29 -7.47
CA VAL A 93 -12.15 8.52 -7.97
C VAL A 93 -11.79 8.83 -9.42
N LEU A 94 -10.57 8.51 -9.87
CA LEU A 94 -10.15 8.75 -11.26
C LEU A 94 -10.67 7.69 -12.24
N ILE A 95 -11.00 6.49 -11.73
CA ILE A 95 -11.49 5.36 -12.53
C ILE A 95 -13.01 5.40 -12.70
N LEU A 96 -13.74 5.89 -11.69
CA LEU A 96 -15.20 6.05 -11.71
C LEU A 96 -15.65 7.29 -12.49
#